data_AF-A0AAV9FQH6-F1
#
_entry.id   AF-A0AAV9FQH6-F1
#
_cell.length_a   1.000
_cell.length_b   1.000
_cell.length_c   1.000
_cell.angle_alpha   90.00
_cell.angle_beta   90.00
_cell.angle_gamma   90.00
#
_symmetry.space_group_name_H-M   'P 1'
#
loop_
_entity.id
_entity.type
_entity.pdbx_description
1 polymer ?
#
loop_
_entity_poly.entity_id
_entity_poly.type
_entity_poly.pdbx_seq_one_letter_code
_entity_poly.pdbx_strand_id
1 'polypeptide(L)'
;MQGGTLRASPTFPPDGYLIDLQSPTSAPNNYHYEDITFCDLLFDSSYVSGGLHVLDSVRTRVDNCFFIHFSTRGILVESGHETFVSDTFLGQHVTAGGDPLERNFTGTAIELASNDNVLTDIAIFSAAMGVVLRGQANILTGVHCYNKAMFWGGVGVLVSLPGLGQTRIDNCYMDYTGIVLEDPVQVHITNTFFLGDANIVLKSVNGKVSGLNIVDNMFSGSNKGVPIVHLDESGGAFRDVDQVVIDRNNVNGVALKASVVQSVTRAQGSQWVFDFSPVLVFPNRIYDVQYSLYPEGSAFTMHAITDVLNNIVVVRSANPVDAVVSMVVDQNSMPGEQSPYLGKNRS
;
A
#
# COMPACT_ATOMS: atom_id res chain seq x y z
N MET A 1 -28.08 13.89 -9.17
CA MET A 1 -27.95 15.34 -8.93
C MET A 1 -26.84 15.86 -9.82
N GLN A 2 -27.03 17.01 -10.46
CA GLN A 2 -26.08 17.54 -11.43
C GLN A 2 -25.90 19.06 -11.29
N GLY A 3 -24.65 19.51 -11.30
CA GLY A 3 -24.30 20.93 -11.45
C GLY A 3 -24.51 21.79 -10.19
N GLY A 4 -23.59 22.74 -9.97
CA GLY A 4 -23.76 23.82 -9.00
C GLY A 4 -22.99 23.61 -7.69
N THR A 5 -23.40 24.33 -6.64
CA THR A 5 -22.71 24.34 -5.35
C THR A 5 -23.68 24.03 -4.22
N LEU A 6 -23.30 23.07 -3.38
CA LEU A 6 -23.89 22.81 -2.07
C LEU A 6 -22.94 23.37 -1.02
N ARG A 7 -23.41 24.33 -0.23
CA ARG A 7 -22.59 24.99 0.78
C ARG A 7 -23.24 24.91 2.15
N ALA A 8 -22.49 24.45 3.15
CA ALA A 8 -22.93 24.44 4.53
C ALA A 8 -23.07 25.88 5.04
N SER A 9 -24.19 26.17 5.72
CA SER A 9 -24.34 27.44 6.44
C SER A 9 -23.43 27.46 7.68
N PRO A 10 -23.16 28.65 8.25
CA PRO A 10 -22.41 28.76 9.51
C PRO A 10 -23.06 28.03 10.70
N THR A 11 -24.34 27.67 10.60
CA THR A 11 -25.10 26.96 11.63
C THR A 11 -25.41 25.51 11.26
N PHE A 12 -24.76 24.98 10.22
CA PHE A 12 -24.95 23.60 9.78
C PHE A 12 -24.44 22.61 10.86
N PRO A 13 -25.11 21.45 11.06
CA PRO A 13 -24.70 20.49 12.09
C PRO A 13 -23.26 19.99 11.91
N PRO A 14 -22.42 19.98 12.97
CA PRO A 14 -21.01 19.59 12.84
C PRO A 14 -20.77 18.15 12.41
N ASP A 15 -21.65 17.24 12.83
CA ASP A 15 -21.56 15.81 12.52
C ASP A 15 -22.40 15.42 11.29
N GLY A 16 -23.00 16.40 10.60
CA GLY A 16 -23.82 16.18 9.41
C GLY A 16 -23.00 16.06 8.13
N TYR A 17 -23.70 15.75 7.04
CA TYR A 17 -23.19 15.76 5.67
C TYR A 17 -24.07 16.67 4.81
N LEU A 18 -23.49 17.36 3.82
CA LEU A 18 -24.27 18.18 2.88
C LEU A 18 -25.32 17.34 2.14
N ILE A 19 -24.97 16.11 1.81
CA ILE A 19 -25.90 15.08 1.37
C ILE A 19 -25.68 13.84 2.21
N ASP A 20 -26.78 13.34 2.75
CA ASP A 20 -26.84 12.13 3.55
C ASP A 20 -27.82 11.15 2.89
N LEU A 21 -27.27 10.20 2.15
CA LEU A 21 -28.02 9.17 1.42
C LEU A 21 -28.24 7.98 2.36
N GLN A 22 -29.19 8.14 3.27
CA GLN A 22 -29.58 7.11 4.24
C GLN A 22 -31.10 7.04 4.43
N SER A 23 -31.59 5.84 4.76
CA SER A 23 -33.00 5.58 5.04
C SER A 23 -33.20 5.45 6.55
N PRO A 24 -34.32 5.91 7.14
CA PRO A 24 -34.63 5.66 8.55
C PRO A 24 -34.72 4.17 8.91
N THR A 25 -34.87 3.30 7.91
CA THR A 25 -34.91 1.84 8.04
C THR A 25 -33.65 1.17 7.48
N SER A 26 -32.56 1.92 7.32
CA SER A 26 -31.24 1.44 6.93
C SER A 26 -30.81 0.27 7.83
N ALA A 27 -30.44 -0.83 7.19
CA ALA A 27 -29.97 -2.05 7.82
C ALA A 27 -29.01 -2.75 6.85
N PRO A 28 -27.96 -3.45 7.35
CA PRO A 28 -27.02 -4.14 6.49
C PRO A 28 -27.71 -5.10 5.51
N ASN A 29 -27.30 -5.07 4.25
CA ASN A 29 -27.86 -5.84 3.13
C ASN A 29 -29.32 -5.47 2.74
N ASN A 30 -29.84 -4.34 3.23
CA ASN A 30 -31.12 -3.81 2.78
C ASN A 30 -30.88 -2.49 2.05
N TYR A 31 -30.70 -2.57 0.73
CA TYR A 31 -30.35 -1.41 -0.07
C TYR A 31 -31.57 -0.53 -0.32
N HIS A 32 -31.53 0.72 0.16
CA HIS A 32 -32.65 1.66 0.03
C HIS A 32 -32.50 2.61 -1.15
N TYR A 33 -31.27 2.81 -1.60
CA TYR A 33 -30.96 3.67 -2.73
C TYR A 33 -30.10 2.91 -3.74
N GLU A 34 -30.52 3.01 -5.00
CA GLU A 34 -29.90 2.31 -6.11
C GLU A 34 -29.75 3.28 -7.29
N ASP A 35 -28.66 3.14 -8.04
CA ASP A 35 -28.43 3.88 -9.29
C ASP A 35 -28.42 5.42 -9.14
N ILE A 36 -27.94 5.92 -7.99
CA ILE A 36 -27.80 7.36 -7.73
C ILE A 36 -26.51 7.89 -8.35
N THR A 37 -26.58 9.05 -9.02
CA THR A 37 -25.41 9.73 -9.58
C THR A 37 -25.32 11.17 -9.09
N PHE A 38 -24.15 11.57 -8.61
CA PHE A 38 -23.73 12.93 -8.30
C PHE A 38 -22.70 13.36 -9.34
N CYS A 39 -22.96 14.43 -10.08
CA CYS A 39 -22.12 14.85 -11.20
C CYS A 39 -21.95 16.37 -11.24
N ASP A 40 -20.75 16.86 -11.55
CA ASP A 40 -20.48 18.30 -11.75
C ASP A 40 -20.80 19.20 -10.53
N LEU A 41 -20.64 18.68 -9.30
CA LEU A 41 -21.03 19.36 -8.06
C LEU A 41 -19.83 19.84 -7.25
N LEU A 42 -19.92 21.06 -6.72
CA LEU A 42 -19.06 21.55 -5.63
C LEU A 42 -19.75 21.34 -4.27
N PHE A 43 -19.14 20.55 -3.41
CA PHE A 43 -19.47 20.36 -2.00
C PHE A 43 -18.53 21.23 -1.15
N ASP A 44 -19.06 22.29 -0.56
CA ASP A 44 -18.34 23.20 0.33
C ASP A 44 -18.88 23.08 1.76
N SER A 45 -18.22 22.25 2.57
CA SER A 45 -18.68 21.91 3.92
C SER A 45 -18.34 22.99 4.96
N SER A 46 -17.80 24.15 4.55
CA SER A 46 -17.54 25.35 5.35
C SER A 46 -16.75 25.12 6.66
N TYR A 47 -15.92 24.09 6.71
CA TYR A 47 -15.17 23.59 7.87
C TYR A 47 -16.04 23.17 9.06
N VAL A 48 -17.32 22.91 8.83
CA VAL A 48 -18.23 22.50 9.91
C VAL A 48 -18.66 21.05 9.78
N SER A 49 -18.78 20.50 8.57
CA SER A 49 -19.44 19.19 8.33
C SER A 49 -18.65 18.28 7.39
N GLY A 50 -19.20 17.11 7.08
CA GLY A 50 -18.76 16.25 5.97
C GLY A 50 -19.38 16.65 4.63
N GLY A 51 -18.92 16.04 3.54
CA GLY A 51 -19.44 16.30 2.20
C GLY A 51 -20.62 15.40 1.85
N LEU A 52 -20.33 14.14 1.52
CA LEU A 52 -21.30 13.13 1.10
C LEU A 52 -21.21 11.89 1.99
N HIS A 53 -22.36 11.43 2.48
CA HIS A 53 -22.50 10.13 3.13
C HIS A 53 -23.42 9.23 2.31
N VAL A 54 -22.96 8.00 2.07
CA VAL A 54 -23.67 6.95 1.34
C VAL A 54 -23.78 5.73 2.24
N LEU A 55 -24.99 5.40 2.69
CA LEU A 55 -25.25 4.27 3.56
C LEU A 55 -26.24 3.31 2.89
N ASP A 56 -26.00 1.99 3.00
CA ASP A 56 -26.94 0.95 2.55
C ASP A 56 -27.44 1.20 1.11
N SER A 57 -26.49 1.47 0.21
CA SER A 57 -26.76 1.84 -1.17
C SER A 57 -25.93 1.01 -2.15
N VAL A 58 -26.43 0.85 -3.37
CA VAL A 58 -25.71 0.17 -4.44
C VAL A 58 -25.65 0.99 -5.73
N ARG A 59 -24.60 0.79 -6.52
CA ARG A 59 -24.47 1.40 -7.87
C ARG A 59 -24.50 2.93 -7.83
N THR A 60 -23.89 3.51 -6.80
CA THR A 60 -23.77 4.96 -6.62
C THR A 60 -22.57 5.50 -7.41
N ARG A 61 -22.73 6.63 -8.09
CA ARG A 61 -21.67 7.29 -8.86
C ARG A 61 -21.42 8.70 -8.34
N VAL A 62 -20.16 9.04 -8.11
CA VAL A 62 -19.70 10.40 -7.80
C VAL A 62 -18.68 10.78 -8.86
N ASP A 63 -19.08 11.61 -9.80
CA ASP A 63 -18.35 11.87 -11.03
C ASP A 63 -18.07 13.37 -11.17
N ASN A 64 -16.84 13.74 -11.53
CA ASN A 64 -16.47 15.13 -11.77
C ASN A 64 -16.92 16.11 -10.65
N CYS A 65 -16.73 15.70 -9.40
CA CYS A 65 -17.12 16.51 -8.23
C CYS A 65 -15.92 17.20 -7.60
N PHE A 66 -16.20 18.21 -6.78
CA PHE A 66 -15.19 18.92 -6.00
C PHE A 66 -15.64 18.99 -4.54
N PHE A 67 -14.84 18.48 -3.61
CA PHE A 67 -15.15 18.46 -2.17
C PHE A 67 -14.12 19.30 -1.40
N ILE A 68 -14.59 20.35 -0.73
CA ILE A 68 -13.73 21.23 0.07
C ILE A 68 -14.27 21.52 1.44
N HIS A 69 -13.35 21.91 2.32
CA HIS A 69 -13.69 22.44 3.64
C HIS A 69 -14.48 21.44 4.49
N PHE A 70 -14.26 20.14 4.33
CA PHE A 70 -14.83 19.15 5.25
C PHE A 70 -14.06 19.14 6.57
N SER A 71 -14.76 19.09 7.71
CA SER A 71 -14.13 18.94 9.03
C SER A 71 -13.92 17.46 9.40
N THR A 72 -14.74 16.58 8.80
CA THR A 72 -14.76 15.13 9.06
C THR A 72 -14.35 14.34 7.81
N ARG A 73 -15.32 13.87 7.00
CA ARG A 73 -15.11 13.13 5.76
C ARG A 73 -15.58 13.94 4.56
N GLY A 74 -14.77 13.99 3.50
CA GLY A 74 -15.23 14.46 2.19
C GLY A 74 -16.32 13.55 1.65
N ILE A 75 -16.00 12.26 1.52
CA ILE A 75 -16.94 11.19 1.15
C ILE A 75 -16.82 10.06 2.17
N LEU A 76 -17.96 9.59 2.70
CA LEU A 76 -18.07 8.38 3.51
C LEU A 76 -19.03 7.40 2.84
N VAL A 77 -18.61 6.15 2.67
CA VAL A 77 -19.44 5.07 2.13
C VAL A 77 -19.48 3.90 3.13
N GLU A 78 -20.67 3.53 3.59
CA GLU A 78 -20.89 2.49 4.60
C GLU A 78 -21.90 1.45 4.13
N SER A 79 -21.66 0.18 4.46
CA SER A 79 -22.67 -0.89 4.37
C SER A 79 -23.38 -1.01 3.00
N GLY A 80 -22.61 -0.96 1.90
CA GLY A 80 -23.12 -1.02 0.52
C GLY A 80 -22.18 -1.76 -0.43
N HIS A 81 -22.47 -1.70 -1.73
CA HIS A 81 -21.59 -2.22 -2.79
C HIS A 81 -21.54 -1.27 -3.99
N GLU A 82 -20.50 -1.36 -4.80
CA GLU A 82 -20.46 -0.74 -6.13
C GLU A 82 -20.63 0.80 -6.11
N THR A 83 -19.98 1.49 -5.18
CA THR A 83 -19.83 2.95 -5.25
C THR A 83 -18.61 3.31 -6.08
N PHE A 84 -18.79 4.07 -7.15
CA PHE A 84 -17.73 4.50 -8.05
C PHE A 84 -17.51 6.01 -7.89
N VAL A 85 -16.28 6.40 -7.58
CA VAL A 85 -15.87 7.81 -7.52
C VAL A 85 -14.83 8.03 -8.62
N SER A 86 -15.12 8.95 -9.54
CA SER A 86 -14.32 9.26 -10.74
C SER A 86 -14.08 10.76 -10.90
N ASP A 87 -12.93 11.12 -11.47
CA ASP A 87 -12.63 12.48 -11.95
C ASP A 87 -12.82 13.58 -10.89
N THR A 88 -12.61 13.25 -9.62
CA THR A 88 -13.03 14.07 -8.48
C THR A 88 -11.83 14.68 -7.75
N PHE A 89 -12.01 15.88 -7.22
CA PHE A 89 -11.02 16.58 -6.40
C PHE A 89 -11.50 16.71 -4.96
N LEU A 90 -10.65 16.41 -3.98
CA LEU A 90 -11.00 16.53 -2.57
C LEU A 90 -9.87 17.16 -1.77
N GLY A 91 -10.20 18.14 -0.93
CA GLY A 91 -9.26 18.61 0.08
C GLY A 91 -9.88 19.39 1.21
N GLN A 92 -9.41 19.15 2.43
CA GLN A 92 -9.92 19.88 3.60
C GLN A 92 -9.61 21.37 3.44
N HIS A 93 -8.40 21.72 3.02
CA HIS A 93 -7.98 23.10 2.76
C HIS A 93 -7.62 23.30 1.29
N VAL A 94 -8.07 24.41 0.68
CA VAL A 94 -7.73 24.73 -0.71
C VAL A 94 -6.33 25.35 -0.79
N THR A 95 -5.32 24.50 -0.68
CA THR A 95 -3.89 24.84 -0.77
C THR A 95 -3.11 23.75 -1.49
N ALA A 96 -1.97 24.12 -2.08
CA ALA A 96 -1.10 23.26 -2.88
C ALA A 96 0.12 22.75 -2.08
N GLY A 97 -0.02 22.63 -0.76
CA GLY A 97 1.05 22.24 0.16
C GLY A 97 1.84 23.42 0.74
N GLY A 98 2.57 23.16 1.82
CA GLY A 98 3.42 24.16 2.48
C GLY A 98 2.64 25.16 3.34
N ASP A 99 1.38 24.87 3.64
CA ASP A 99 0.59 25.65 4.58
C ASP A 99 1.20 25.53 5.99
N PRO A 100 1.46 26.63 6.73
CA PRO A 100 1.98 26.57 8.10
C PRO A 100 1.13 25.76 9.08
N LEU A 101 -0.15 25.54 8.76
CA LEU A 101 -1.12 24.77 9.52
C LEU A 101 -1.31 23.35 9.01
N GLU A 102 -0.57 22.89 7.99
CA GLU A 102 -0.74 21.56 7.38
C GLU A 102 -0.67 20.42 8.42
N ARG A 103 0.23 20.55 9.40
CA ARG A 103 0.33 19.62 10.54
C ARG A 103 -0.96 19.47 11.36
N ASN A 104 -1.82 20.47 11.36
CA ASN A 104 -3.07 20.54 12.12
C ASN A 104 -4.29 20.10 11.30
N PHE A 105 -4.13 19.75 10.03
CA PHE A 105 -5.23 19.20 9.23
C PHE A 105 -5.70 17.89 9.87
N THR A 106 -7.02 17.66 9.84
CA THR A 106 -7.70 16.57 10.55
C THR A 106 -8.63 15.74 9.67
N GLY A 107 -9.07 16.28 8.53
CA GLY A 107 -10.08 15.66 7.69
C GLY A 107 -9.57 14.43 6.95
N THR A 108 -10.48 13.50 6.68
CA THR A 108 -10.26 12.37 5.77
C THR A 108 -10.97 12.65 4.46
N ALA A 109 -10.30 12.56 3.32
CA ALA A 109 -10.95 12.89 2.06
C ALA A 109 -11.99 11.82 1.68
N ILE A 110 -11.62 10.54 1.68
CA ILE A 110 -12.52 9.43 1.33
C ILE A 110 -12.37 8.31 2.36
N GLU A 111 -13.48 7.84 2.91
CA GLU A 111 -13.55 6.64 3.73
C GLU A 111 -14.53 5.63 3.09
N LEU A 112 -14.03 4.44 2.75
CA LEU A 112 -14.81 3.33 2.20
C LEU A 112 -14.91 2.21 3.24
N ALA A 113 -15.97 2.21 4.03
CA ALA A 113 -16.36 1.15 4.96
C ALA A 113 -17.41 0.22 4.33
N SER A 114 -17.13 -0.19 3.10
CA SER A 114 -17.97 -1.07 2.28
C SER A 114 -17.11 -1.75 1.20
N ASN A 115 -17.70 -2.72 0.50
CA ASN A 115 -16.98 -3.59 -0.43
C ASN A 115 -17.24 -3.22 -1.90
N ASP A 116 -16.41 -3.74 -2.80
CA ASP A 116 -16.62 -3.67 -4.26
C ASP A 116 -16.71 -2.26 -4.84
N ASN A 117 -16.02 -1.29 -4.25
CA ASN A 117 -16.00 0.09 -4.72
C ASN A 117 -14.78 0.38 -5.61
N VAL A 118 -14.90 1.45 -6.40
CA VAL A 118 -13.87 1.90 -7.34
C VAL A 118 -13.57 3.38 -7.09
N LEU A 119 -12.30 3.70 -6.91
CA LEU A 119 -11.79 5.06 -6.97
C LEU A 119 -10.90 5.18 -8.20
N THR A 120 -11.25 6.07 -9.14
CA THR A 120 -10.50 6.29 -10.39
C THR A 120 -10.23 7.76 -10.63
N ASP A 121 -9.00 8.12 -11.00
CA ASP A 121 -8.65 9.46 -11.48
C ASP A 121 -9.03 10.58 -10.48
N ILE A 122 -8.64 10.40 -9.22
CA ILE A 122 -8.97 11.32 -8.11
C ILE A 122 -7.73 12.08 -7.68
N ALA A 123 -7.85 13.39 -7.44
CA ALA A 123 -6.82 14.19 -6.78
C ALA A 123 -7.23 14.57 -5.35
N ILE A 124 -6.38 14.21 -4.39
CA ILE A 124 -6.59 14.45 -2.97
C ILE A 124 -5.48 15.36 -2.44
N PHE A 125 -5.87 16.51 -1.87
CA PHE A 125 -4.96 17.53 -1.40
C PHE A 125 -5.29 18.01 0.01
N SER A 126 -4.27 18.46 0.74
CA SER A 126 -4.43 19.24 1.98
C SER A 126 -5.48 18.69 2.96
N ALA A 127 -5.34 17.41 3.30
CA ALA A 127 -6.18 16.66 4.25
C ALA A 127 -5.30 15.72 5.09
N ALA A 128 -5.72 15.40 6.32
CA ALA A 128 -4.92 14.53 7.21
C ALA A 128 -4.73 13.13 6.63
N MET A 129 -5.82 12.58 6.08
CA MET A 129 -5.85 11.28 5.44
C MET A 129 -6.44 11.41 4.04
N GLY A 130 -5.83 10.75 3.06
CA GLY A 130 -6.38 10.67 1.71
C GLY A 130 -7.52 9.68 1.65
N VAL A 131 -7.20 8.40 1.54
CA VAL A 131 -8.18 7.31 1.47
C VAL A 131 -8.05 6.38 2.68
N VAL A 132 -9.16 6.05 3.31
CA VAL A 132 -9.26 5.01 4.34
C VAL A 132 -10.14 3.89 3.83
N LEU A 133 -9.61 2.67 3.79
CA LEU A 133 -10.31 1.46 3.39
C LEU A 133 -10.59 0.60 4.62
N ARG A 134 -11.88 0.33 4.84
CA ARG A 134 -12.42 -0.54 5.89
C ARG A 134 -13.33 -1.64 5.34
N GLY A 135 -13.48 -1.71 4.02
CA GLY A 135 -14.12 -2.83 3.32
C GLY A 135 -13.20 -3.45 2.27
N GLN A 136 -13.55 -4.66 1.85
CA GLN A 136 -12.78 -5.55 0.99
C GLN A 136 -13.10 -5.34 -0.49
N ALA A 137 -12.33 -5.96 -1.37
CA ALA A 137 -12.51 -6.01 -2.81
C ALA A 137 -12.47 -4.65 -3.55
N ASN A 138 -12.02 -3.59 -2.86
CA ASN A 138 -11.91 -2.25 -3.43
C ASN A 138 -10.72 -2.14 -4.42
N ILE A 139 -10.85 -1.23 -5.40
CA ILE A 139 -9.75 -0.87 -6.30
C ILE A 139 -9.56 0.64 -6.36
N LEU A 140 -8.30 1.06 -6.25
CA LEU A 140 -7.84 2.43 -6.43
C LEU A 140 -6.98 2.47 -7.68
N THR A 141 -7.30 3.36 -8.61
CA THR A 141 -6.47 3.62 -9.78
C THR A 141 -6.41 5.08 -10.16
N GLY A 142 -5.27 5.57 -10.64
CA GLY A 142 -5.11 7.00 -10.97
C GLY A 142 -5.31 7.95 -9.77
N VAL A 143 -5.24 7.45 -8.54
CA VAL A 143 -5.42 8.26 -7.33
C VAL A 143 -4.13 9.00 -7.01
N HIS A 144 -4.17 10.32 -7.04
CA HIS A 144 -3.07 11.20 -6.66
C HIS A 144 -3.31 11.75 -5.25
N CYS A 145 -2.53 11.28 -4.28
CA CYS A 145 -2.52 11.80 -2.92
C CYS A 145 -1.34 12.74 -2.71
N TYR A 146 -1.65 14.02 -2.44
CA TYR A 146 -0.72 15.03 -1.93
C TYR A 146 -1.35 15.75 -0.73
N ASN A 147 -1.97 14.96 0.14
CA ASN A 147 -2.87 15.43 1.18
C ASN A 147 -2.14 16.06 2.37
N LYS A 148 -1.12 15.40 2.90
CA LYS A 148 -0.31 15.86 4.02
C LYS A 148 0.98 15.07 3.99
N ALA A 149 2.12 15.75 4.07
CA ALA A 149 3.39 15.04 4.03
C ALA A 149 3.51 14.06 5.21
N MET A 150 4.13 12.89 4.99
CA MET A 150 4.32 11.86 6.02
C MET A 150 5.05 12.39 7.26
N PHE A 151 5.96 13.35 7.09
CA PHE A 151 6.64 14.02 8.21
C PHE A 151 5.65 14.68 9.20
N TRP A 152 4.47 15.08 8.73
CA TRP A 152 3.40 15.66 9.54
C TRP A 152 2.39 14.62 10.06
N GLY A 153 2.67 13.33 9.88
CA GLY A 153 1.75 12.23 10.18
C GLY A 153 0.64 12.06 9.14
N GLY A 154 0.84 12.56 7.92
CA GLY A 154 -0.09 12.35 6.81
C GLY A 154 -0.05 10.92 6.26
N VAL A 155 -1.22 10.38 5.93
CA VAL A 155 -1.37 9.07 5.29
C VAL A 155 -2.13 9.23 3.99
N GLY A 156 -1.57 8.73 2.89
CA GLY A 156 -2.16 8.84 1.56
C GLY A 156 -3.26 7.81 1.41
N VAL A 157 -2.93 6.56 1.71
CA VAL A 157 -3.90 5.45 1.76
C VAL A 157 -3.67 4.62 3.01
N LEU A 158 -4.73 4.38 3.79
CA LEU A 158 -4.75 3.43 4.90
C LEU A 158 -5.66 2.27 4.57
N VAL A 159 -5.12 1.05 4.55
CA VAL A 159 -5.92 -0.19 4.55
C VAL A 159 -6.05 -0.67 6.00
N SER A 160 -7.17 -0.34 6.63
CA SER A 160 -7.46 -0.66 8.04
C SER A 160 -8.37 -1.89 8.12
N LEU A 161 -7.83 -3.00 7.63
CA LEU A 161 -8.50 -4.31 7.54
C LEU A 161 -7.54 -5.43 7.95
N PRO A 162 -7.15 -5.49 9.24
CA PRO A 162 -6.17 -6.46 9.69
C PRO A 162 -6.63 -7.88 9.40
N GLY A 163 -5.88 -8.60 8.56
CA GLY A 163 -6.16 -9.98 8.16
C GLY A 163 -7.18 -10.13 7.03
N LEU A 164 -7.71 -9.04 6.48
CA LEU A 164 -8.86 -9.04 5.56
C LEU A 164 -8.64 -8.18 4.29
N GLY A 165 -7.47 -7.58 4.11
CA GLY A 165 -7.20 -6.45 3.21
C GLY A 165 -7.41 -6.57 1.69
N GLN A 166 -8.11 -7.57 1.14
CA GLN A 166 -8.33 -7.84 -0.29
C GLN A 166 -8.52 -6.59 -1.18
N THR A 167 -7.45 -5.95 -1.65
CA THR A 167 -7.48 -4.61 -2.25
C THR A 167 -6.44 -4.49 -3.35
N ARG A 168 -6.76 -3.73 -4.39
CA ARG A 168 -5.85 -3.40 -5.49
C ARG A 168 -5.59 -1.89 -5.50
N ILE A 169 -4.32 -1.50 -5.51
CA ILE A 169 -3.85 -0.12 -5.65
C ILE A 169 -2.93 -0.11 -6.87
N ASP A 170 -3.38 0.48 -7.97
CA ASP A 170 -2.71 0.37 -9.27
C ASP A 170 -2.60 1.73 -9.94
N ASN A 171 -1.42 2.09 -10.44
CA ASN A 171 -1.20 3.32 -11.20
C ASN A 171 -1.60 4.58 -10.41
N CYS A 172 -1.28 4.61 -9.12
CA CYS A 172 -1.51 5.77 -8.25
C CYS A 172 -0.26 6.67 -8.16
N TYR A 173 -0.42 7.86 -7.60
CA TYR A 173 0.67 8.79 -7.33
C TYR A 173 0.64 9.26 -5.88
N MET A 174 1.70 8.95 -5.13
CA MET A 174 1.86 9.28 -3.72
C MET A 174 2.93 10.37 -3.57
N ASP A 175 2.50 11.62 -3.39
CA ASP A 175 3.37 12.80 -3.35
C ASP A 175 3.64 13.23 -1.90
N TYR A 176 4.84 12.93 -1.40
CA TYR A 176 5.27 13.09 0.00
C TYR A 176 4.43 12.35 1.05
N THR A 177 3.52 11.48 0.62
CA THR A 177 2.60 10.71 1.46
C THR A 177 2.76 9.21 1.20
N GLY A 178 2.38 8.36 2.15
CA GLY A 178 2.63 6.91 2.07
C GLY A 178 1.35 6.07 2.06
N ILE A 179 1.56 4.76 1.93
CA ILE A 179 0.51 3.76 2.11
C ILE A 179 0.78 3.01 3.41
N VAL A 180 -0.25 2.81 4.23
CA VAL A 180 -0.18 2.00 5.45
C VAL A 180 -1.13 0.82 5.31
N LEU A 181 -0.63 -0.39 5.55
CA LEU A 181 -1.38 -1.63 5.48
C LEU A 181 -1.37 -2.31 6.86
N GLU A 182 -2.53 -2.49 7.47
CA GLU A 182 -2.67 -3.25 8.72
C GLU A 182 -2.87 -4.75 8.40
N ASP A 183 -1.98 -5.61 8.90
CA ASP A 183 -1.92 -7.06 8.63
C ASP A 183 -2.41 -7.48 7.22
N PRO A 184 -1.71 -7.08 6.14
CA PRO A 184 -2.26 -7.18 4.79
C PRO A 184 -2.51 -8.63 4.35
N VAL A 185 -3.71 -8.89 3.84
CA VAL A 185 -4.08 -10.17 3.22
C VAL A 185 -4.63 -9.92 1.81
N GLN A 186 -4.00 -10.52 0.80
CA GLN A 186 -4.36 -10.40 -0.62
C GLN A 186 -4.40 -8.94 -1.11
N VAL A 187 -3.36 -8.17 -0.80
CA VAL A 187 -3.19 -6.78 -1.25
C VAL A 187 -2.22 -6.73 -2.43
N HIS A 188 -2.56 -5.95 -3.45
CA HIS A 188 -1.70 -5.72 -4.61
C HIS A 188 -1.44 -4.22 -4.80
N ILE A 189 -0.16 -3.82 -4.82
CA ILE A 189 0.31 -2.45 -5.08
C ILE A 189 1.24 -2.48 -6.29
N THR A 190 0.84 -1.84 -7.38
CA THR A 190 1.63 -1.83 -8.61
C THR A 190 1.53 -0.53 -9.40
N ASN A 191 2.49 -0.31 -10.30
CA ASN A 191 2.61 0.86 -11.19
C ASN A 191 2.49 2.22 -10.46
N THR A 192 2.69 2.25 -9.14
CA THR A 192 2.50 3.46 -8.34
C THR A 192 3.80 4.25 -8.30
N PHE A 193 3.70 5.57 -8.46
CA PHE A 193 4.84 6.46 -8.25
C PHE A 193 4.81 7.02 -6.82
N PHE A 194 5.94 6.92 -6.12
CA PHE A 194 6.14 7.43 -4.77
C PHE A 194 7.21 8.53 -4.80
N LEU A 195 6.84 9.76 -4.47
CA LEU A 195 7.75 10.90 -4.44
C LEU A 195 8.01 11.38 -2.99
N GLY A 196 9.20 11.90 -2.73
CA GLY A 196 9.46 12.69 -1.53
C GLY A 196 9.65 11.84 -0.27
N ASP A 197 10.37 10.73 -0.39
CA ASP A 197 10.51 9.72 0.66
C ASP A 197 9.21 8.96 0.99
N ALA A 198 8.22 9.06 0.09
CA ALA A 198 7.02 8.24 0.12
C ALA A 198 7.34 6.73 0.18
N ASN A 199 6.66 6.00 1.05
CA ASN A 199 6.91 4.58 1.29
C ASN A 199 5.63 3.81 1.62
N ILE A 200 5.79 2.50 1.77
CA ILE A 200 4.73 1.59 2.20
C ILE A 200 5.08 1.05 3.58
N VAL A 201 4.16 1.19 4.54
CA VAL A 201 4.31 0.66 5.89
C VAL A 201 3.42 -0.58 6.04
N LEU A 202 4.04 -1.71 6.37
CA LEU A 202 3.35 -2.92 6.81
C LEU A 202 3.26 -2.88 8.33
N LYS A 203 2.05 -2.64 8.84
CA LYS A 203 1.80 -2.51 10.27
C LYS A 203 1.21 -3.80 10.83
N SER A 204 1.90 -4.34 11.83
CA SER A 204 1.49 -5.53 12.55
C SER A 204 0.47 -5.18 13.62
N VAL A 205 -0.74 -5.74 13.49
CA VAL A 205 -1.78 -5.67 14.53
C VAL A 205 -1.89 -7.03 15.22
N ASN A 206 -1.97 -8.09 14.44
CA ASN A 206 -1.99 -9.49 14.86
C ASN A 206 -0.78 -10.27 14.31
N GLY A 207 0.10 -9.61 13.54
CA GLY A 207 1.34 -10.19 13.03
C GLY A 207 1.14 -11.10 11.83
N LYS A 208 0.19 -10.77 10.96
CA LYS A 208 -0.11 -11.53 9.73
C LYS A 208 0.14 -10.72 8.47
N VAL A 209 0.80 -11.31 7.49
CA VAL A 209 0.87 -10.80 6.11
C VAL A 209 0.81 -11.98 5.15
N SER A 210 -0.16 -11.97 4.24
CA SER A 210 -0.36 -13.09 3.31
C SER A 210 -0.83 -12.64 1.93
N GLY A 211 -0.26 -13.17 0.85
CA GLY A 211 -0.68 -12.83 -0.52
C GLY A 211 -0.46 -11.36 -0.88
N LEU A 212 0.59 -10.74 -0.33
CA LEU A 212 0.94 -9.34 -0.56
C LEU A 212 1.86 -9.23 -1.78
N ASN A 213 1.52 -8.35 -2.72
CA ASN A 213 2.35 -8.00 -3.86
C ASN A 213 2.64 -6.50 -3.86
N ILE A 214 3.92 -6.12 -3.84
CA ILE A 214 4.40 -4.75 -4.03
C ILE A 214 5.39 -4.78 -5.17
N VAL A 215 4.92 -4.52 -6.39
CA VAL A 215 5.69 -4.80 -7.61
C VAL A 215 5.59 -3.70 -8.65
N ASP A 216 6.65 -3.52 -9.43
CA ASP A 216 6.65 -2.65 -10.61
C ASP A 216 6.34 -1.16 -10.27
N ASN A 217 6.72 -0.72 -9.06
CA ASN A 217 6.57 0.66 -8.60
C ASN A 217 7.85 1.49 -8.81
N MET A 218 7.71 2.82 -8.79
CA MET A 218 8.82 3.76 -8.83
C MET A 218 8.87 4.58 -7.54
N PHE A 219 10.05 4.70 -6.92
CA PHE A 219 10.26 5.48 -5.72
C PHE A 219 11.36 6.52 -5.91
N SER A 220 11.12 7.76 -5.49
CA SER A 220 12.08 8.87 -5.55
C SER A 220 12.12 9.63 -4.23
N GLY A 221 13.31 9.86 -3.67
CA GLY A 221 13.48 10.47 -2.36
C GLY A 221 14.77 11.27 -2.17
N SER A 222 15.09 11.54 -0.91
CA SER A 222 16.04 12.57 -0.48
C SER A 222 17.46 12.09 -0.20
N ASN A 223 17.78 10.83 -0.52
CA ASN A 223 19.05 10.14 -0.19
C ASN A 223 19.30 9.94 1.31
N LYS A 224 18.25 9.97 2.14
CA LYS A 224 18.36 9.75 3.60
C LYS A 224 18.24 8.27 4.02
N GLY A 225 18.21 7.35 3.06
CA GLY A 225 18.10 5.92 3.33
C GLY A 225 16.71 5.47 3.81
N VAL A 226 15.66 6.25 3.53
CA VAL A 226 14.27 5.85 3.83
C VAL A 226 13.96 4.58 3.02
N PRO A 227 13.52 3.48 3.65
CA PRO A 227 13.20 2.26 2.93
C PRO A 227 11.86 2.39 2.19
N ILE A 228 11.77 1.76 1.01
CA ILE A 228 10.50 1.75 0.24
C ILE A 228 9.40 0.93 0.91
N VAL A 229 9.79 -0.06 1.72
CA VAL A 229 8.88 -0.85 2.57
C VAL A 229 9.42 -0.85 4.00
N HIS A 230 8.57 -0.50 4.95
CA HIS A 230 8.90 -0.48 6.38
C HIS A 230 7.98 -1.43 7.15
N LEU A 231 8.54 -2.16 8.12
CA LEU A 231 7.76 -2.97 9.06
C LEU A 231 7.51 -2.14 10.33
N ASP A 232 6.26 -1.80 10.59
CA ASP A 232 5.82 -1.28 11.89
C ASP A 232 5.36 -2.46 12.76
N GLU A 233 6.29 -2.96 13.56
CA GLU A 233 6.05 -4.06 14.51
C GLU A 233 5.78 -3.55 15.94
N SER A 234 5.32 -2.29 16.09
CA SER A 234 4.97 -1.74 17.41
C SER A 234 3.85 -2.52 18.12
N GLY A 235 2.98 -3.18 17.36
CA GLY A 235 1.97 -4.14 17.85
C GLY A 235 2.50 -5.57 18.09
N GLY A 236 3.78 -5.83 17.79
CA GLY A 236 4.42 -7.14 17.83
C GLY A 236 4.92 -7.59 16.46
N ALA A 237 5.81 -8.58 16.43
CA ALA A 237 6.44 -9.04 15.19
C ALA A 237 5.48 -9.78 14.24
N PHE A 238 5.76 -9.73 12.93
CA PHE A 238 5.08 -10.56 11.93
C PHE A 238 5.49 -12.03 12.07
N ARG A 239 4.54 -12.87 12.53
CA ARG A 239 4.76 -14.30 12.79
C ARG A 239 4.22 -15.17 11.66
N ASP A 240 3.12 -14.74 11.05
CA ASP A 240 2.48 -15.41 9.92
C ASP A 240 2.78 -14.62 8.64
N VAL A 241 3.76 -15.07 7.85
CA VAL A 241 4.21 -14.43 6.61
C VAL A 241 4.16 -15.49 5.53
N ASP A 242 3.35 -15.27 4.50
CA ASP A 242 3.06 -16.26 3.46
C ASP A 242 2.78 -15.58 2.11
N GLN A 243 3.22 -16.12 0.98
CA GLN A 243 2.89 -15.57 -0.34
C GLN A 243 3.19 -14.05 -0.48
N VAL A 244 4.38 -13.60 -0.06
CA VAL A 244 4.78 -12.18 -0.07
C VAL A 244 5.82 -11.90 -1.14
N VAL A 245 5.45 -11.06 -2.11
CA VAL A 245 6.31 -10.66 -3.23
C VAL A 245 6.52 -9.15 -3.19
N ILE A 246 7.76 -8.75 -2.93
CA ILE A 246 8.22 -7.36 -3.01
C ILE A 246 9.40 -7.38 -3.99
N ASP A 247 9.15 -6.95 -5.23
CA ASP A 247 10.09 -7.19 -6.33
C ASP A 247 9.89 -6.17 -7.47
N ARG A 248 10.87 -6.03 -8.37
CA ARG A 248 10.82 -5.16 -9.57
C ARG A 248 10.46 -3.70 -9.31
N ASN A 249 10.79 -3.20 -8.11
CA ASN A 249 10.62 -1.80 -7.77
C ASN A 249 11.89 -1.02 -8.14
N ASN A 250 11.72 0.17 -8.72
CA ASN A 250 12.82 1.05 -9.08
C ASN A 250 12.99 2.14 -8.03
N VAL A 251 14.22 2.39 -7.60
CA VAL A 251 14.53 3.36 -6.54
C VAL A 251 15.50 4.43 -7.00
N ASN A 252 15.23 5.68 -6.62
CA ASN A 252 16.15 6.81 -6.74
C ASN A 252 16.20 7.57 -5.41
N GLY A 253 17.34 7.59 -4.73
CA GLY A 253 17.50 8.31 -3.46
C GLY A 253 16.72 7.76 -2.26
N VAL A 254 16.27 6.50 -2.34
CA VAL A 254 15.65 5.74 -1.23
C VAL A 254 16.28 4.35 -1.14
N ALA A 255 16.07 3.64 -0.04
CA ALA A 255 16.62 2.30 0.17
C ALA A 255 15.66 1.22 -0.40
N LEU A 256 16.18 0.41 -1.31
CA LEU A 256 15.46 -0.74 -1.87
C LEU A 256 15.15 -1.76 -0.77
N LYS A 257 13.93 -2.29 -0.80
CA LYS A 257 13.48 -3.41 0.01
C LYS A 257 12.80 -4.43 -0.87
N ALA A 258 13.11 -5.71 -0.68
CA ALA A 258 12.62 -6.79 -1.53
C ALA A 258 12.44 -8.10 -0.76
N SER A 259 11.63 -9.02 -1.29
CA SER A 259 11.54 -10.41 -0.81
C SER A 259 12.34 -11.39 -1.67
N VAL A 260 12.75 -10.97 -2.86
CA VAL A 260 13.67 -11.70 -3.74
C VAL A 260 14.84 -10.79 -4.09
N VAL A 261 16.07 -11.28 -3.95
CA VAL A 261 17.27 -10.48 -4.21
C VAL A 261 18.30 -11.29 -4.97
N GLN A 262 18.82 -10.70 -6.05
CA GLN A 262 20.00 -11.20 -6.75
C GLN A 262 21.24 -10.41 -6.31
N SER A 263 22.35 -11.12 -6.08
CA SER A 263 23.66 -10.53 -5.83
C SER A 263 24.74 -11.28 -6.60
N VAL A 264 25.80 -10.56 -6.95
CA VAL A 264 26.97 -11.11 -7.64
C VAL A 264 28.20 -10.54 -6.96
N THR A 265 29.13 -11.42 -6.60
CA THR A 265 30.44 -11.01 -6.08
C THR A 265 31.54 -11.78 -6.79
N ARG A 266 32.70 -11.15 -6.90
CA ARG A 266 33.93 -11.81 -7.37
C ARG A 266 34.96 -11.71 -6.26
N ALA A 267 35.56 -12.85 -5.91
CA ALA A 267 36.67 -12.86 -4.97
C ALA A 267 37.57 -14.08 -5.22
N GLN A 268 38.85 -13.92 -4.87
CA GLN A 268 39.81 -15.01 -4.78
C GLN A 268 39.83 -15.55 -3.36
N GLY A 269 39.56 -16.83 -3.19
CA GLY A 269 39.57 -17.48 -1.89
C GLY A 269 38.75 -18.74 -1.86
N SER A 270 38.44 -19.19 -0.64
CA SER A 270 37.62 -20.39 -0.41
C SER A 270 36.27 -20.08 0.25
N GLN A 271 35.90 -18.80 0.34
CA GLN A 271 34.68 -18.36 1.00
C GLN A 271 34.14 -17.08 0.36
N TRP A 272 32.82 -17.05 0.14
CA TRP A 272 32.06 -15.87 -0.29
C TRP A 272 30.91 -15.66 0.68
N VAL A 273 30.76 -14.43 1.17
CA VAL A 273 29.75 -14.04 2.16
C VAL A 273 28.83 -13.02 1.50
N PHE A 274 27.54 -13.30 1.51
CA PHE A 274 26.51 -12.40 1.00
C PHE A 274 25.63 -11.97 2.16
N ASP A 275 25.61 -10.67 2.45
CA ASP A 275 24.72 -10.08 3.45
C ASP A 275 23.53 -9.39 2.75
N PHE A 276 22.36 -9.99 2.89
CA PHE A 276 21.13 -9.48 2.31
C PHE A 276 20.29 -8.66 3.30
N SER A 277 20.75 -8.49 4.55
CA SER A 277 20.04 -7.73 5.60
C SER A 277 19.63 -6.31 5.20
N PRO A 278 20.45 -5.55 4.43
CA PRO A 278 20.06 -4.21 4.00
C PRO A 278 18.83 -4.20 3.06
N VAL A 279 18.61 -5.26 2.29
CA VAL A 279 17.62 -5.31 1.21
C VAL A 279 16.40 -6.17 1.57
N LEU A 280 16.61 -7.30 2.24
CA LEU A 280 15.49 -8.16 2.61
C LEU A 280 14.57 -7.48 3.61
N VAL A 281 13.26 -7.69 3.44
CA VAL A 281 12.22 -7.06 4.26
C VAL A 281 12.09 -7.79 5.59
N PHE A 282 11.98 -9.12 5.55
CA PHE A 282 11.81 -9.91 6.76
C PHE A 282 13.16 -10.38 7.32
N PRO A 283 13.39 -10.30 8.63
CA PRO A 283 14.59 -10.86 9.23
C PRO A 283 14.51 -12.40 9.24
N ASN A 284 15.62 -13.08 8.95
CA ASN A 284 15.77 -14.52 9.16
C ASN A 284 14.76 -15.41 8.41
N ARG A 285 14.37 -15.01 7.20
CA ARG A 285 13.38 -15.76 6.39
C ARG A 285 13.86 -16.06 4.97
N ILE A 286 15.12 -16.42 4.79
CA ILE A 286 15.57 -16.97 3.49
C ILE A 286 15.13 -18.43 3.43
N TYR A 287 14.22 -18.75 2.51
CA TYR A 287 13.68 -20.10 2.35
C TYR A 287 14.30 -20.85 1.16
N ASP A 288 14.60 -20.14 0.08
CA ASP A 288 15.29 -20.68 -1.09
C ASP A 288 16.57 -19.90 -1.38
N VAL A 289 17.59 -20.64 -1.80
CA VAL A 289 18.88 -20.08 -2.24
C VAL A 289 19.30 -20.81 -3.51
N GLN A 290 19.45 -20.05 -4.59
CA GLN A 290 20.04 -20.52 -5.83
C GLN A 290 21.36 -19.81 -6.04
N TYR A 291 22.41 -20.55 -6.39
CA TYR A 291 23.70 -19.95 -6.68
C TYR A 291 24.42 -20.65 -7.83
N SER A 292 25.27 -19.89 -8.50
CA SER A 292 26.23 -20.40 -9.48
C SER A 292 27.62 -19.93 -9.09
N LEU A 293 28.61 -20.82 -9.18
CA LEU A 293 30.02 -20.48 -9.03
C LEU A 293 30.72 -20.68 -10.38
N TYR A 294 31.27 -19.59 -10.90
CA TYR A 294 32.03 -19.55 -12.14
C TYR A 294 33.51 -19.30 -11.82
N PRO A 295 34.35 -20.35 -11.76
CA PRO A 295 35.77 -20.19 -11.51
C PRO A 295 36.50 -19.67 -12.76
N GLU A 296 37.49 -18.80 -12.59
CA GLU A 296 38.35 -18.40 -13.71
C GLU A 296 39.32 -19.53 -14.11
N GLY A 297 39.40 -19.78 -15.41
CA GLY A 297 40.22 -20.85 -15.99
C GLY A 297 39.59 -22.24 -15.84
N SER A 298 40.41 -23.27 -15.99
CA SER A 298 39.98 -24.68 -16.02
C SER A 298 39.91 -25.33 -14.62
N ALA A 299 39.62 -24.56 -13.56
CA ALA A 299 39.67 -25.03 -12.18
C ALA A 299 38.34 -25.63 -11.73
N PHE A 300 38.33 -26.92 -11.38
CA PHE A 300 37.22 -27.56 -10.68
C PHE A 300 37.49 -27.56 -9.17
N THR A 301 36.48 -27.20 -8.38
CA THR A 301 36.56 -27.27 -6.91
C THR A 301 35.21 -27.69 -6.36
N MET A 302 35.20 -28.52 -5.31
CA MET A 302 33.97 -28.82 -4.59
C MET A 302 33.50 -27.55 -3.87
N HIS A 303 32.23 -27.23 -3.97
CA HIS A 303 31.64 -26.05 -3.34
C HIS A 303 30.24 -26.35 -2.79
N ALA A 304 29.86 -25.63 -1.73
CA ALA A 304 28.53 -25.74 -1.14
C ALA A 304 28.16 -24.44 -0.42
N ILE A 305 26.85 -24.21 -0.27
CA ILE A 305 26.33 -23.33 0.78
C ILE A 305 26.57 -24.04 2.11
N THR A 306 27.15 -23.33 3.07
CA THR A 306 27.45 -23.89 4.39
C THR A 306 26.67 -23.24 5.52
N ASP A 307 26.23 -21.99 5.33
CA ASP A 307 25.47 -21.25 6.34
C ASP A 307 24.40 -20.37 5.66
N VAL A 308 23.20 -20.34 6.25
CA VAL A 308 22.10 -19.42 5.94
C VAL A 308 21.51 -18.95 7.26
N LEU A 309 21.95 -17.80 7.75
CA LEU A 309 21.55 -17.28 9.07
C LEU A 309 21.61 -15.76 9.06
N ASN A 310 20.67 -15.08 9.72
CA ASN A 310 20.63 -13.61 9.82
C ASN A 310 20.66 -12.91 8.47
N ASN A 311 19.95 -13.46 7.48
CA ASN A 311 19.96 -13.01 6.08
C ASN A 311 21.36 -12.99 5.44
N ILE A 312 22.31 -13.71 6.03
CA ILE A 312 23.65 -13.91 5.51
C ILE A 312 23.75 -15.32 4.95
N VAL A 313 24.23 -15.43 3.72
CA VAL A 313 24.51 -16.70 3.06
C VAL A 313 26.01 -16.84 2.86
N VAL A 314 26.56 -18.00 3.22
CA VAL A 314 27.98 -18.32 3.04
C VAL A 314 28.14 -19.49 2.08
N VAL A 315 28.89 -19.25 1.01
CA VAL A 315 29.35 -20.29 0.08
C VAL A 315 30.82 -20.56 0.38
N ARG A 316 31.19 -21.84 0.49
CA ARG A 316 32.59 -22.26 0.66
C ARG A 316 33.01 -23.23 -0.43
N SER A 317 34.30 -23.21 -0.77
CA SER A 317 34.94 -24.20 -1.64
C SER A 317 36.05 -24.94 -0.91
N ALA A 318 36.36 -26.16 -1.38
CA ALA A 318 37.40 -26.99 -0.79
C ALA A 318 38.80 -26.41 -0.99
N ASN A 319 39.05 -25.80 -2.16
CA ASN A 319 40.31 -25.14 -2.50
C ASN A 319 40.06 -23.66 -2.82
N PRO A 320 41.04 -22.78 -2.54
CA PRO A 320 41.01 -21.41 -3.00
C PRO A 320 40.90 -21.33 -4.53
N VAL A 321 39.96 -20.53 -5.02
CA VAL A 321 39.75 -20.27 -6.45
C VAL A 321 39.37 -18.80 -6.64
N ASP A 322 39.78 -18.20 -7.75
CA ASP A 322 39.20 -16.93 -8.19
C ASP A 322 37.90 -17.24 -8.92
N ALA A 323 36.77 -16.82 -8.35
CA ALA A 323 35.47 -17.13 -8.90
C ALA A 323 34.49 -15.97 -8.79
N VAL A 324 33.60 -15.90 -9.77
CA VAL A 324 32.38 -15.11 -9.71
C VAL A 324 31.29 -16.00 -9.11
N VAL A 325 30.69 -15.56 -8.00
CA VAL A 325 29.54 -16.22 -7.40
C VAL A 325 28.32 -15.33 -7.61
N SER A 326 27.32 -15.85 -8.33
CA SER A 326 25.99 -15.23 -8.42
C SER A 326 25.03 -15.99 -7.53
N MET A 327 24.15 -15.26 -6.86
CA MET A 327 23.19 -15.80 -5.91
C MET A 327 21.85 -15.11 -6.05
N VAL A 328 20.78 -15.87 -5.93
CA VAL A 328 19.41 -15.41 -5.73
C VAL A 328 18.89 -16.00 -4.43
N VAL A 329 18.30 -15.17 -3.58
CA VAL A 329 17.62 -15.59 -2.35
C VAL A 329 16.16 -15.18 -2.41
N ASP A 330 15.30 -16.01 -1.83
CA ASP A 330 13.84 -15.79 -1.81
C ASP A 330 13.27 -16.02 -0.39
N GLN A 331 12.39 -15.11 0.04
CA GLN A 331 11.64 -15.18 1.30
C GLN A 331 10.23 -15.74 1.17
N ASN A 332 9.83 -16.16 -0.03
CA ASN A 332 8.49 -16.63 -0.34
C ASN A 332 8.41 -18.16 -0.53
N SER A 333 9.33 -18.73 -1.31
CA SER A 333 9.29 -20.15 -1.70
C SER A 333 9.61 -21.09 -0.53
N MET A 334 8.60 -21.57 0.19
CA MET A 334 8.80 -22.42 1.39
C MET A 334 9.20 -23.87 1.03
N PRO A 335 10.14 -24.49 1.77
CA PRO A 335 10.47 -25.90 1.57
C PRO A 335 9.26 -26.80 1.83
N GLY A 336 8.87 -27.60 0.84
CA GLY A 336 7.75 -28.55 0.96
C GLY A 336 6.38 -27.95 0.68
N GLU A 337 6.30 -26.72 0.16
CA GLU A 337 5.05 -26.14 -0.33
C GLU A 337 4.46 -27.03 -1.44
N GLN A 338 3.34 -27.69 -1.12
CA GLN A 338 2.60 -28.47 -2.12
C GLN A 338 1.73 -27.50 -2.90
N SER A 339 1.96 -27.38 -4.20
CA SER A 339 0.99 -26.69 -5.05
C SER A 339 -0.38 -27.34 -4.84
N PRO A 340 -1.43 -26.59 -4.46
CA PRO A 340 -2.77 -27.16 -4.27
C PRO A 340 -3.34 -27.77 -5.57
N TYR A 341 -2.71 -27.48 -6.72
CA TYR A 341 -3.04 -28.01 -8.04
C TYR A 341 -2.16 -29.19 -8.48
N LEU A 342 -1.01 -29.41 -7.84
CA LEU A 342 -0.23 -30.64 -8.02
C LEU A 342 -0.71 -31.62 -6.98
N GLY A 343 -1.77 -32.35 -7.33
CA GLY A 343 -2.29 -33.44 -6.51
C GLY A 343 -1.16 -34.33 -6.02
N LYS A 344 -1.25 -34.78 -4.77
CA LYS A 344 -0.28 -35.66 -4.10
C LYS A 344 0.29 -36.66 -5.11
N ASN A 345 1.55 -36.47 -5.51
CA ASN A 345 2.29 -37.54 -6.19
C ASN A 345 2.22 -38.75 -5.26
N ARG A 346 1.43 -39.74 -5.67
CA ARG A 346 1.41 -41.04 -5.01
C ARG A 346 2.73 -41.73 -5.35
N SER A 347 3.46 -42.01 -4.27
CA SER A 347 4.65 -42.88 -4.13
C SER A 347 5.88 -42.50 -4.93
#